data_AF-A0A7W4Z4C8-F1
#
_entry.id   AF-A0A7W4Z4C8-F1
#
_cell.length_a   1.000
_cell.length_b   1.000
_cell.length_c   1.000
_cell.angle_alpha   90.00
_cell.angle_beta   90.00
_cell.angle_gamma   90.00
#
_symmetry.space_group_name_H-M   'P 1'
#
loop_
_entity.id
_entity.type
_entity.pdbx_description
1 polymer ?
#
loop_
_entity_poly.entity_id
_entity_poly.type
_entity_poly.pdbx_seq_one_letter_code
_entity_poly.pdbx_strand_id
1 'polypeptide(L)'
;MTGRLRQDVGALRGFLEARLMEDLARIWARDAVAVDPERRPGMAAQVEVVDDLLRVVRSGGLPERRELRILLHGYGGHPDFDPAWQALLRDWL
;
A
#
# COMPACT_ATOMS: atom_id res chain seq x y z
N MET A 1 -7.69 21.92 8.88
CA MET A 1 -7.99 20.55 8.43
C MET A 1 -9.36 20.14 8.97
N THR A 2 -10.37 20.11 8.12
CA THR A 2 -11.76 19.75 8.47
C THR A 2 -11.85 18.30 8.98
N GLY A 3 -12.80 18.00 9.87
CA GLY A 3 -12.96 16.66 10.47
C GLY A 3 -13.12 15.54 9.44
N ARG A 4 -13.77 15.83 8.31
CA ARG A 4 -13.94 14.92 7.17
C ARG A 4 -12.62 14.49 6.54
N LEU A 5 -11.71 15.43 6.25
CA LEU A 5 -10.41 15.14 5.65
C LEU A 5 -9.57 14.21 6.55
N ARG A 6 -9.64 14.40 7.88
CA ARG A 6 -8.95 13.51 8.83
C ARG A 6 -9.54 12.10 8.80
N GLN A 7 -10.85 11.98 8.69
CA GLN A 7 -11.54 10.70 8.58
C GLN A 7 -11.17 9.97 7.29
N ASP A 8 -11.18 10.68 6.15
CA ASP A 8 -10.85 10.11 4.84
C ASP A 8 -9.39 9.63 4.79
N VAL A 9 -8.46 10.42 5.35
CA VAL A 9 -7.05 10.02 5.48
C VAL A 9 -6.89 8.81 6.39
N GLY A 10 -7.64 8.74 7.50
CA GLY A 10 -7.63 7.58 8.40
C GLY A 10 -8.16 6.31 7.73
N ALA A 11 -9.27 6.42 6.99
CA ALA A 11 -9.86 5.32 6.25
C ALA A 11 -8.93 4.80 5.14
N LEU A 12 -8.35 5.71 4.35
CA LEU A 12 -7.34 5.39 3.35
C LEU A 12 -6.14 4.67 3.98
N ARG A 13 -5.63 5.16 5.11
CA ARG A 13 -4.52 4.50 5.83
C ARG A 13 -4.85 3.07 6.23
N GLY A 14 -6.02 2.85 6.83
CA GLY A 14 -6.45 1.52 7.24
C GLY A 14 -6.59 0.57 6.05
N PHE A 15 -7.12 1.08 4.94
CA PHE A 15 -7.19 0.33 3.68
C PHE A 15 -5.79 -0.05 3.15
N LEU A 16 -4.88 0.92 3.05
CA LEU A 16 -3.52 0.69 2.58
C LEU A 16 -2.77 -0.30 3.47
N GLU A 17 -2.89 -0.19 4.79
CA GLU A 17 -2.27 -1.14 5.71
C GLU A 17 -2.75 -2.56 5.45
N ALA A 18 -4.07 -2.76 5.35
CA ALA A 18 -4.65 -4.07 5.09
C ALA A 18 -4.19 -4.65 3.74
N ARG A 19 -4.21 -3.85 2.67
CA ARG A 19 -3.82 -4.32 1.33
C ARG A 19 -2.32 -4.62 1.24
N LEU A 20 -1.46 -3.77 1.82
CA LEU A 20 -0.01 -4.00 1.83
C LEU A 20 0.37 -5.24 2.65
N MET A 21 -0.31 -5.50 3.77
CA MET A 21 -0.13 -6.74 4.53
C MET A 21 -0.51 -7.98 3.71
N GLU A 22 -1.60 -7.92 2.95
CA GLU A 22 -1.98 -9.01 2.03
C GLU A 22 -0.97 -9.20 0.89
N ASP A 23 -0.41 -8.10 0.35
CA ASP A 23 0.64 -8.19 -0.66
C ASP A 23 1.90 -8.85 -0.10
N LEU A 24 2.32 -8.46 1.10
CA LEU A 24 3.46 -9.09 1.78
C LEU A 24 3.23 -10.58 2.02
N ALA A 25 2.04 -10.96 2.52
CA ALA A 25 1.66 -12.36 2.71
C ALA A 25 1.67 -13.14 1.38
N ARG A 26 1.19 -12.53 0.28
CA ARG A 26 1.22 -13.12 -1.07
C ARG A 26 2.64 -13.30 -1.58
N ILE A 27 3.53 -12.35 -1.33
CA ILE A 27 4.95 -12.45 -1.68
C ILE A 27 5.56 -13.64 -0.92
N TRP A 28 5.38 -13.74 0.39
CA TRP A 28 5.89 -14.87 1.18
C TRP A 28 5.28 -16.22 0.79
N ALA A 29 3.97 -16.29 0.50
CA ALA A 29 3.34 -17.53 0.04
C ALA A 29 3.93 -18.01 -1.29
N ARG A 30 4.27 -17.09 -2.20
CA ARG A 30 4.99 -17.42 -3.44
C ARG A 30 6.42 -17.88 -3.19
N ASP A 31 7.04 -17.48 -2.08
CA ASP A 31 8.37 -17.92 -1.68
C ASP A 31 8.36 -19.35 -1.16
N ALA A 32 7.42 -19.63 -0.25
CA ALA A 32 7.31 -20.93 0.42
C ALA A 32 7.08 -22.09 -0.57
N VAL A 33 6.51 -21.80 -1.75
CA VAL A 33 6.25 -22.77 -2.82
C VAL A 33 7.42 -22.88 -3.81
N ALA A 34 8.43 -22.01 -3.72
CA ALA A 34 9.57 -21.99 -4.64
C ALA A 34 10.56 -23.13 -4.35
N VAL A 35 10.91 -23.89 -5.39
CA VAL A 35 11.84 -25.03 -5.30
C VAL A 35 13.31 -24.60 -5.36
N ASP A 36 13.60 -23.35 -5.77
CA ASP A 36 14.97 -22.83 -5.95
C ASP A 36 15.10 -21.39 -5.38
N PRO A 37 15.69 -21.23 -4.19
CA PRO A 37 15.87 -19.93 -3.53
C PRO A 37 16.92 -19.02 -4.18
N GLU A 38 17.87 -19.54 -4.97
CA GLU A 38 18.96 -18.74 -5.54
C GLU A 38 18.53 -17.90 -6.78
N ARG A 39 17.32 -18.14 -7.30
CA ARG A 39 16.84 -17.50 -8.55
C ARG A 39 16.02 -16.23 -8.40
N ARG A 40 15.90 -15.63 -7.21
CA ARG A 40 14.96 -14.51 -6.98
C ARG A 40 15.55 -13.24 -6.35
N PRO A 41 16.58 -12.61 -6.94
CA PRO A 41 17.09 -11.32 -6.46
C PRO A 41 16.02 -10.20 -6.47
N GLY A 42 14.99 -10.29 -7.32
CA GLY A 42 13.89 -9.31 -7.36
C GLY A 42 12.87 -9.41 -6.23
N MET A 43 12.91 -10.46 -5.41
CA MET A 43 11.90 -10.72 -4.38
C MET A 43 12.23 -10.06 -3.04
N ALA A 44 13.50 -10.10 -2.62
CA ALA A 44 13.98 -9.35 -1.46
C ALA A 44 13.69 -7.84 -1.62
N ALA A 45 13.93 -7.30 -2.82
CA ALA A 45 13.63 -5.90 -3.13
C ALA A 45 12.12 -5.60 -3.08
N GLN A 46 11.24 -6.53 -3.47
CA GLN A 46 9.79 -6.35 -3.35
C GLN A 46 9.32 -6.35 -1.90
N VAL A 47 9.86 -7.25 -1.07
CA VAL A 47 9.58 -7.29 0.36
C VAL A 47 10.00 -5.97 1.02
N GLU A 48 11.21 -5.50 0.74
CA GLU A 48 11.73 -4.24 1.29
C GLU A 48 10.85 -3.04 0.95
N VAL A 49 10.43 -2.91 -0.32
CA VAL A 49 9.51 -1.85 -0.74
C VAL A 49 8.17 -1.92 0.00
N VAL A 50 7.58 -3.11 0.14
CA VAL A 50 6.28 -3.26 0.83
C VAL A 50 6.42 -2.99 2.33
N ASP A 51 7.51 -3.44 2.97
CA ASP A 51 7.81 -3.18 4.37
C ASP A 51 8.02 -1.69 4.66
N ASP A 52 8.71 -0.97 3.77
CA ASP A 52 8.90 0.47 3.89
C ASP A 52 7.57 1.23 3.79
N LEU A 53 6.72 0.88 2.84
CA LEU A 53 5.38 1.45 2.70
C LEU A 53 4.52 1.17 3.95
N LEU A 54 4.56 -0.06 4.47
CA LEU A 54 3.87 -0.43 5.71
C LEU A 54 4.37 0.38 6.91
N ARG A 55 5.67 0.61 7.01
CA ARG A 55 6.26 1.41 8.09
C ARG A 55 5.72 2.83 8.08
N VAL A 56 5.67 3.47 6.90
CA VAL A 56 5.11 4.82 6.74
C VAL A 56 3.64 4.85 7.16
N VAL A 57 2.82 3.92 6.66
CA VAL A 57 1.37 3.85 6.96
C VAL A 57 1.11 3.62 8.45
N ARG A 58 1.87 2.73 9.10
CA ARG A 58 1.75 2.43 10.54
C ARG A 58 2.20 3.58 11.43
N SER A 59 3.18 4.36 11.00
CA SER A 59 3.62 5.57 11.73
C SER A 59 2.58 6.71 11.70
N GLY A 60 1.49 6.53 10.95
CA GLY A 60 0.42 7.50 10.82
C GLY A 60 0.51 8.37 9.56
N GLY A 61 1.57 8.19 8.76
CA GLY A 61 1.80 8.90 7.50
C GLY A 61 1.08 8.26 6.31
N LEU A 62 1.20 8.92 5.16
CA LEU A 62 0.88 8.35 3.86
C LEU A 62 2.18 8.21 3.06
N PRO A 63 2.28 7.19 2.17
CA PRO A 63 3.39 7.08 1.22
C PRO A 63 3.57 8.35 0.39
N GLU A 64 4.74 8.48 -0.25
CA GLU A 64 4.99 9.61 -1.12
C GLU A 64 3.94 9.68 -2.24
N ARG A 65 3.67 10.89 -2.75
CA ARG A 65 2.63 11.11 -3.77
C ARG A 65 2.74 10.16 -4.96
N ARG A 66 3.96 9.87 -5.42
CA ARG A 66 4.20 8.95 -6.54
C ARG A 66 3.78 7.52 -6.19
N GLU A 67 4.16 7.05 -5.01
CA GLU A 67 3.86 5.71 -4.50
C GLU A 67 2.37 5.56 -4.22
N LEU A 68 1.78 6.55 -3.55
CA LEU A 68 0.35 6.59 -3.26
C LEU A 68 -0.48 6.54 -4.55
N ARG A 69 -0.06 7.25 -5.61
CA ARG A 69 -0.72 7.15 -6.93
C ARG A 69 -0.62 5.74 -7.52
N ILE A 70 0.52 5.07 -7.38
CA ILE A 70 0.71 3.70 -7.86
C ILE A 70 -0.20 2.74 -7.08
N LEU A 71 -0.23 2.86 -5.74
CA LEU A 71 -1.06 2.03 -4.87
C LEU A 71 -2.55 2.22 -5.16
N LEU A 72 -3.02 3.47 -5.25
CA LEU A 72 -4.41 3.76 -5.55
C LEU A 72 -4.82 3.28 -6.95
N HIS A 73 -3.91 3.31 -7.92
CA HIS A 73 -4.16 2.73 -9.23
C HIS A 73 -4.24 1.20 -9.16
N GLY A 74 -3.28 0.55 -8.48
CA GLY A 74 -3.24 -0.91 -8.33
C GLY A 74 -4.42 -1.49 -7.55
N TYR A 75 -4.91 -0.76 -6.55
CA TYR A 75 -6.03 -1.20 -5.72
C TYR A 75 -7.40 -0.69 -6.19
N GLY A 76 -7.47 0.10 -7.26
CA GLY A 76 -8.72 0.73 -7.72
C GLY A 76 -9.84 -0.24 -8.11
N GLY A 77 -9.53 -1.51 -8.36
CA GLY A 77 -10.50 -2.58 -8.62
C GLY A 77 -10.98 -3.33 -7.37
N HIS A 78 -10.49 -2.98 -6.18
CA HIS A 78 -10.84 -3.66 -4.94
C HIS A 78 -12.26 -3.25 -4.46
N PRO A 79 -13.10 -4.16 -3.97
CA PRO A 79 -14.46 -3.83 -3.51
C PRO A 79 -14.49 -2.80 -2.38
N ASP A 80 -13.50 -2.84 -1.48
CA ASP A 80 -13.37 -1.88 -0.37
C ASP A 80 -12.67 -0.57 -0.75
N PHE A 81 -12.33 -0.39 -2.03
CA PHE A 81 -11.71 0.84 -2.50
C PHE A 81 -12.75 1.96 -2.59
N ASP A 82 -12.45 3.12 -2.00
CA ASP A 82 -13.26 4.32 -2.18
C ASP A 82 -12.63 5.22 -3.27
N PRO A 83 -13.33 5.47 -4.41
CA PRO A 83 -12.87 6.38 -5.44
C PRO A 83 -12.60 7.82 -4.97
N ALA A 84 -13.22 8.25 -3.86
CA ALA A 84 -12.98 9.57 -3.27
C ALA A 84 -11.52 9.75 -2.82
N TRP A 85 -10.80 8.67 -2.51
CA TRP A 85 -9.38 8.75 -2.16
C TRP A 85 -8.50 9.23 -3.31
N GLN A 86 -8.93 9.07 -4.56
CA GLN A 86 -8.22 9.68 -5.70
C GLN A 86 -8.30 11.21 -5.70
N ALA A 87 -9.36 11.79 -5.11
CA ALA A 87 -9.47 13.24 -4.99
C ALA A 87 -8.45 13.80 -3.98
N LEU A 88 -8.11 13.04 -2.92
CA LEU A 88 -7.11 13.43 -1.93
C LEU A 88 -5.72 13.69 -2.54
N LEU A 89 -5.37 13.00 -3.63
CA LEU A 89 -4.13 13.25 -4.36
C LEU A 89 -4.06 14.64 -5.01
N ARG A 90 -5.21 15.23 -5.35
CA ARG A 90 -5.28 16.56 -5.99
C ARG A 90 -5.16 17.68 -4.97
N ASP A 91 -5.72 17.48 -3.78
CA ASP A 91 -5.81 18.49 -2.72
C ASP A 91 -4.51 18.62 -1.89
N TRP A 92 -3.52 17.76 -2.15
CA TRP A 92 -2.15 17.87 -1.61
C TRP A 92 -1.22 18.72 -2.53
N LEU A 93 -1.78 19.66 -3.30
CA LEU A 93 -1.07 20.71 -4.07
C LEU A 93 -1.06 22.02 -3.28
#